data_AF-A0A7J6UD97-F1
#
_entry.id   AF-A0A7J6UD97-F1
#
_cell.length_a   1.000
_cell.length_b   1.000
_cell.length_c   1.000
_cell.angle_alpha   90.00
_cell.angle_beta   90.00
_cell.angle_gamma   90.00
#
_symmetry.space_group_name_H-M   'P 1'
#
loop_
_entity.id
_entity.type
_entity.pdbx_description
1 polymer ?
#
loop_
_entity_poly.entity_id
_entity_poly.type
_entity_poly.pdbx_seq_one_letter_code
_entity_poly.pdbx_strand_id
1 'polypeptide(L)'
;QFVQTLDPATGRSPGHRSLNSSVKRHSGGAADDGSKTHEELERGSKYATVEEAMASLSTLTRRDFIELRNLPSPPEGVLSVARGLCLALGVKPKRRSTTDGIIGRSEAPQDYWKAAREHIFPSSSAISLLQRLVFFDKDRVPERTMRSLAALV
;
A
#
# COMPACT_ATOMS: atom_id res chain seq x y z
N GLN A 1 58.25 -5.46 44.95
CA GLN A 1 58.78 -4.13 45.29
C GLN A 1 60.31 -4.20 45.19
N PHE A 2 60.99 -3.11 44.79
CA PHE A 2 62.34 -2.99 44.19
C PHE A 2 62.32 -3.23 42.65
N VAL A 3 62.45 -2.27 41.71
CA VAL A 3 63.25 -1.02 41.51
C VAL A 3 64.73 -1.21 41.89
N GLN A 4 65.77 -0.86 41.13
CA GLN A 4 65.97 -0.04 39.92
C GLN A 4 67.45 -0.19 39.51
N THR A 5 67.81 -0.07 38.23
CA THR A 5 69.11 0.51 37.75
C THR A 5 68.90 0.81 36.26
N LEU A 6 68.47 2.01 35.85
CA LEU A 6 69.20 3.27 35.63
C LEU A 6 70.36 3.16 34.62
N ASP A 7 70.09 3.59 33.39
CA ASP A 7 71.06 4.25 32.52
C ASP A 7 70.44 5.52 31.92
N PRO A 8 71.14 6.67 31.90
CA PRO A 8 70.60 7.97 31.54
C PRO A 8 70.95 8.43 30.11
N ALA A 9 70.16 9.39 29.65
CA ALA A 9 70.50 10.44 28.68
C ALA A 9 70.64 10.05 27.19
N THR A 10 69.61 10.38 26.40
CA THR A 10 69.77 11.40 25.34
C THR A 10 68.43 11.99 24.87
N GLY A 11 68.31 13.32 24.98
CA GLY A 11 67.71 14.19 23.97
C GLY A 11 66.20 14.14 23.72
N ARG A 12 65.43 14.99 24.41
CA ARG A 12 64.08 15.39 24.01
C ARG A 12 64.18 16.58 23.04
N SER A 13 63.50 16.51 21.90
CA SER A 13 62.95 17.71 21.25
C SER A 13 61.66 17.34 20.49
N PRO A 14 60.54 18.08 20.65
CA PRO A 14 59.26 17.79 20.01
C PRO A 14 59.10 18.58 18.70
N GLY A 15 58.51 17.98 17.66
CA GLY A 15 58.36 18.67 16.38
C GLY A 15 57.44 17.97 15.37
N HIS A 16 56.13 18.17 15.54
CA HIS A 16 55.11 18.38 14.51
C HIS A 16 55.00 17.42 13.29
N ARG A 17 53.95 16.58 13.37
CA ARG A 17 52.80 16.50 12.44
C ARG A 17 53.07 16.11 10.96
N SER A 18 52.71 14.87 10.60
CA SER A 18 51.77 14.63 9.50
C SER A 18 51.20 13.20 9.56
N LEU A 19 49.87 13.11 9.43
CA LEU A 19 49.09 11.88 9.33
C LEU A 19 49.41 11.21 7.98
N ASN A 20 49.29 9.88 7.85
CA ASN A 20 48.17 9.24 7.16
C ASN A 20 48.07 7.75 7.53
N SER A 21 46.86 7.33 7.88
CA SER A 21 46.42 5.98 8.18
C SER A 21 46.55 5.02 6.98
N SER A 22 47.11 3.83 7.20
CA SER A 22 46.84 2.68 6.33
C SER A 22 46.77 1.38 7.13
N VAL A 23 45.54 0.99 7.43
CA VAL A 23 45.16 -0.38 7.79
C VAL A 23 45.15 -1.21 6.51
N LYS A 24 45.85 -2.35 6.50
CA LYS A 24 45.57 -3.44 5.57
C LYS A 24 45.93 -4.79 6.18
N ARG A 25 45.03 -5.29 7.05
CA ARG A 25 44.93 -6.74 7.30
C ARG A 25 44.13 -7.32 6.15
N HIS A 26 44.83 -8.08 5.30
CA HIS A 26 44.25 -8.95 4.30
C HIS A 26 44.01 -10.35 4.87
N SER A 27 43.11 -11.06 4.18
CA SER A 27 42.76 -12.49 4.27
C SER A 27 41.77 -12.84 5.39
N GLY A 28 40.62 -13.47 5.15
CA GLY A 28 39.91 -13.95 3.95
C GLY A 28 38.46 -14.21 4.41
N GLY A 29 37.42 -13.95 3.62
CA GLY A 29 36.94 -14.83 2.54
C GLY A 29 36.24 -16.07 3.15
N ALA A 30 34.98 -16.39 2.92
CA ALA A 30 33.99 -15.86 2.00
C ALA A 30 32.57 -16.18 2.54
N ALA A 31 31.63 -15.32 2.17
CA ALA A 31 30.23 -15.38 2.54
C ALA A 31 29.54 -16.63 1.97
N ASP A 32 28.72 -17.22 2.83
CA ASP A 32 27.76 -18.28 2.56
C ASP A 32 26.57 -17.76 1.74
N ASP A 33 26.24 -18.51 0.69
CA ASP A 33 25.00 -18.58 -0.10
C ASP A 33 24.16 -17.30 -0.29
N GLY A 34 24.56 -16.53 -1.30
CA GLY A 34 23.68 -15.57 -1.96
C GLY A 34 22.70 -16.28 -2.90
N SER A 35 21.65 -16.90 -2.36
CA SER A 35 20.45 -17.28 -3.12
C SER A 35 19.16 -17.15 -2.30
N LYS A 36 19.04 -16.10 -1.48
CA LYS A 36 17.72 -15.59 -1.06
C LYS A 36 17.07 -14.79 -2.18
N THR A 37 16.53 -15.56 -3.12
CA THR A 37 15.30 -15.32 -3.88
C THR A 37 14.77 -13.89 -3.87
N HIS A 38 14.80 -13.24 -5.05
CA HIS A 38 14.02 -12.05 -5.44
C HIS A 38 12.55 -12.07 -4.93
N GLU A 39 12.02 -13.28 -4.73
CA GLU A 39 10.69 -13.58 -4.23
C GLU A 39 10.43 -13.20 -2.76
N GLU A 40 11.45 -13.11 -1.90
CA GLU A 40 11.27 -12.71 -0.49
C GLU A 40 11.17 -11.19 -0.33
N LEU A 41 11.89 -10.45 -1.17
CA LEU A 41 11.80 -8.99 -1.26
C LEU A 41 10.47 -8.53 -1.86
N GLU A 42 9.99 -9.20 -2.91
CA GLU A 42 8.65 -8.94 -3.47
C GLU A 42 7.51 -9.31 -2.51
N ARG A 43 7.65 -10.43 -1.77
CA ARG A 43 6.68 -10.77 -0.73
C ARG A 43 6.62 -9.70 0.35
N GLY A 44 7.77 -9.27 0.86
CA GLY A 44 7.84 -8.20 1.87
C GLY A 44 7.15 -6.90 1.41
N SER A 45 7.32 -6.52 0.15
CA SER A 45 6.66 -5.35 -0.44
C SER A 45 5.14 -5.50 -0.58
N LYS A 46 4.65 -6.70 -0.93
CA LYS A 46 3.20 -6.98 -1.09
C LYS A 46 2.44 -6.99 0.24
N TYR A 47 3.07 -7.39 1.35
CA TYR A 47 2.41 -7.38 2.66
C TYR A 47 2.37 -5.98 3.28
N ALA A 48 3.42 -5.17 3.08
CA ALA A 48 3.45 -3.79 3.56
C ALA A 48 2.26 -2.96 3.03
N THR A 49 1.94 -3.10 1.73
CA THR A 49 0.80 -2.39 1.12
C THR A 49 -0.57 -2.86 1.64
N VAL A 50 -0.70 -4.12 2.03
CA VAL A 50 -1.94 -4.65 2.60
C VAL A 50 -2.14 -4.17 4.04
N GLU A 51 -1.08 -4.17 4.85
CA GLU A 51 -1.14 -3.65 6.22
C GLU A 51 -1.46 -2.15 6.26
N GLU A 52 -0.87 -1.35 5.37
CA GLU A 52 -1.18 0.07 5.20
C GLU A 52 -2.65 0.30 4.79
N ALA A 53 -3.17 -0.52 3.89
CA ALA A 53 -4.58 -0.47 3.50
C ALA A 53 -5.50 -0.84 4.67
N MET A 54 -5.16 -1.87 5.44
CA MET A 54 -5.92 -2.26 6.64
C MET A 54 -5.90 -1.15 7.70
N ALA A 55 -4.75 -0.52 7.93
CA ALA A 55 -4.64 0.62 8.83
C ALA A 55 -5.53 1.78 8.36
N SER A 56 -5.51 2.10 7.06
CA SER A 56 -6.36 3.14 6.48
C SER A 56 -7.86 2.85 6.61
N LEU A 57 -8.28 1.59 6.45
CA LEU A 57 -9.68 1.20 6.66
C LEU A 57 -10.12 1.33 8.12
N SER A 58 -9.21 1.15 9.08
CA SER A 58 -9.51 1.22 10.52
C SER A 58 -9.79 2.64 11.03
N THR A 59 -9.38 3.68 10.28
CA THR A 59 -9.60 5.09 10.67
C THR A 59 -10.95 5.63 10.20
N LEU A 60 -11.66 4.91 9.31
CA LEU A 60 -12.93 5.36 8.75
C LEU A 60 -14.06 5.26 9.79
N THR A 61 -14.78 6.38 9.95
CA THR A 61 -15.91 6.50 10.86
C THR A 61 -17.24 6.40 10.13
N ARG A 62 -18.31 6.13 10.89
CA ARG A 62 -19.68 6.18 10.34
C ARG A 62 -20.02 7.52 9.69
N ARG A 63 -19.48 8.63 10.22
CA ARG A 63 -19.72 9.98 9.72
C ARG A 63 -19.17 10.16 8.32
N ASP A 64 -17.97 9.64 8.06
CA ASP A 64 -17.34 9.71 6.74
C ASP A 64 -18.21 9.06 5.65
N PHE A 65 -18.86 7.93 5.96
CA PHE A 65 -19.79 7.28 5.03
C PHE A 65 -21.08 8.08 4.79
N ILE A 66 -21.56 8.82 5.79
CA ILE A 66 -22.73 9.69 5.65
C ILE A 66 -22.39 10.87 4.73
N GLU A 67 -21.23 11.50 4.95
CA GLU A 67 -20.74 12.62 4.13
C GLU A 67 -20.50 12.17 2.69
N LEU A 68 -19.79 11.04 2.51
CA LEU A 68 -19.55 10.43 1.20
C LEU A 68 -20.84 10.14 0.44
N ARG A 69 -21.81 9.47 1.07
CA ARG A 69 -23.09 9.09 0.44
C ARG A 69 -23.91 10.31 0.02
N ASN A 70 -23.74 11.44 0.71
CA ASN A 70 -24.54 12.64 0.49
C ASN A 70 -23.90 13.62 -0.49
N LEU A 71 -22.75 13.27 -1.09
CA LEU A 71 -22.17 14.07 -2.18
C LEU A 71 -23.14 14.15 -3.37
N PRO A 72 -23.57 15.37 -3.77
CA PRO A 72 -24.49 15.55 -4.89
C PRO A 72 -23.80 15.25 -6.23
N SER A 73 -22.52 15.62 -6.34
CA SER A 73 -21.66 15.36 -7.49
C SER A 73 -20.30 14.88 -6.97
N PRO A 74 -20.09 13.56 -6.82
CA PRO A 74 -18.83 13.02 -6.33
C PRO A 74 -17.68 13.32 -7.32
N PRO A 75 -16.46 13.57 -6.84
CA PRO A 75 -15.27 13.66 -7.70
C PRO A 75 -15.00 12.36 -8.48
N GLU A 76 -14.28 12.45 -9.60
CA GLU A 76 -14.00 11.31 -10.47
C GLU A 76 -13.31 10.15 -9.74
N GLY A 77 -12.32 10.45 -8.89
CA GLY A 77 -11.64 9.42 -8.09
C GLY A 77 -12.62 8.66 -7.17
N VAL A 78 -13.62 9.34 -6.62
CA VAL A 78 -14.66 8.71 -5.79
C VAL A 78 -15.58 7.82 -6.64
N LEU A 79 -15.91 8.24 -7.86
CA LEU A 79 -16.68 7.44 -8.81
C LEU A 79 -15.95 6.16 -9.21
N SER A 80 -14.65 6.24 -9.50
CA SER A 80 -13.82 5.06 -9.82
C SER A 80 -13.75 4.09 -8.65
N VAL A 81 -13.54 4.58 -7.42
CA VAL A 81 -13.54 3.74 -6.21
C VAL A 81 -14.91 3.11 -5.98
N ALA A 82 -16.01 3.86 -6.12
CA ALA A 82 -17.36 3.33 -5.97
C ALA A 82 -17.67 2.24 -7.01
N ARG A 83 -17.24 2.43 -8.26
CA ARG A 83 -17.35 1.43 -9.33
C ARG A 83 -16.51 0.19 -9.03
N GLY A 84 -15.26 0.39 -8.60
CA GLY A 84 -14.36 -0.70 -8.23
C GLY A 84 -14.92 -1.54 -7.08
N LEU A 85 -15.43 -0.88 -6.04
CA LEU A 85 -16.10 -1.55 -4.92
C LEU A 85 -17.33 -2.33 -5.40
N CYS A 86 -18.16 -1.77 -6.29
CA CYS A 86 -19.29 -2.51 -6.85
C CYS A 86 -18.85 -3.78 -7.58
N LEU A 87 -17.81 -3.69 -8.42
CA LEU A 87 -17.30 -4.83 -9.17
C LEU A 87 -16.71 -5.90 -8.26
N ALA A 88 -15.84 -5.50 -7.33
CA ALA A 88 -15.19 -6.42 -6.38
C ALA A 88 -16.21 -7.13 -5.49
N LEU A 89 -17.24 -6.41 -5.06
CA LEU A 89 -18.28 -6.92 -4.16
C LEU A 89 -19.47 -7.54 -4.88
N GLY A 90 -19.44 -7.66 -6.21
CA GLY A 90 -20.49 -8.28 -7.02
C GLY A 90 -21.81 -7.48 -7.08
N VAL A 91 -21.79 -6.19 -6.79
CA VAL A 91 -22.96 -5.30 -6.88
C VAL A 91 -23.17 -4.88 -8.33
N LYS A 92 -24.34 -5.21 -8.87
CA LYS A 92 -24.71 -4.83 -10.25
C LYS A 92 -25.02 -3.34 -10.34
N PRO A 93 -24.60 -2.67 -11.43
CA PRO A 93 -24.93 -1.26 -11.64
C PRO A 93 -26.44 -1.09 -11.85
N LYS A 94 -26.94 0.09 -11.50
CA LYS A 94 -28.32 0.46 -11.82
C LYS A 94 -28.38 0.99 -13.25
N ARG A 95 -29.46 0.65 -13.96
CA ARG A 95 -29.72 1.22 -15.28
C ARG A 95 -30.04 2.70 -15.12
N ARG A 96 -29.24 3.59 -15.72
CA ARG A 96 -29.59 5.01 -15.81
C ARG A 96 -30.72 5.15 -16.82
N SER A 97 -31.82 5.79 -16.43
CA SER A 97 -32.86 6.20 -17.36
C SER A 97 -32.34 7.41 -18.13
N THR A 98 -32.02 7.25 -19.40
CA THR A 98 -31.78 8.39 -20.29
C THR A 98 -33.14 8.90 -20.75
N THR A 99 -33.47 10.14 -20.38
CA THR A 99 -34.74 10.79 -20.76
C THR A 99 -34.74 11.24 -22.23
N ASP A 100 -33.58 11.32 -22.88
CA ASP A 100 -33.49 11.55 -24.32
C ASP A 100 -33.56 10.22 -25.06
N GLY A 101 -34.64 10.02 -25.82
CA GLY A 101 -34.95 8.83 -26.62
C GLY A 101 -33.97 8.53 -27.77
N ILE A 102 -32.70 8.92 -27.66
CA ILE A 102 -31.64 8.69 -28.64
C ILE A 102 -30.51 7.91 -27.96
N ILE A 103 -30.76 6.64 -27.65
CA ILE A 103 -29.69 5.64 -27.68
C ILE A 103 -30.29 4.28 -27.99
N GLY A 104 -30.30 3.94 -29.29
CA GLY A 104 -30.48 2.57 -29.71
C GLY A 104 -29.34 1.73 -29.17
N ARG A 105 -29.66 0.65 -28.45
CA ARG A 105 -28.89 -0.59 -28.23
C ARG A 105 -27.37 -0.54 -27.91
N SER A 106 -26.77 0.63 -27.73
CA SER A 106 -25.43 0.82 -27.20
C SER A 106 -25.56 1.06 -25.71
N GLU A 107 -24.93 0.17 -24.97
CA GLU A 107 -24.94 0.00 -23.51
C GLU A 107 -25.41 1.22 -22.73
N ALA A 108 -26.64 1.17 -22.21
CA ALA A 108 -27.17 2.23 -21.34
C ALA A 108 -26.15 2.57 -20.25
N PRO A 109 -25.89 3.85 -19.95
CA PRO A 109 -24.89 4.24 -18.95
C PRO A 109 -25.14 3.50 -17.63
N GLN A 110 -24.17 2.69 -17.22
CA GLN A 110 -24.25 1.88 -15.99
C GLN A 110 -23.99 2.79 -14.78
N ASP A 111 -25.00 2.99 -13.94
CA ASP A 111 -24.93 3.87 -12.78
C ASP A 111 -24.44 3.10 -11.54
N TYR A 112 -23.12 3.02 -11.41
CA TYR A 112 -22.46 2.44 -10.25
C TYR A 112 -22.56 3.31 -9.00
N TRP A 113 -22.65 4.64 -9.14
CA TRP A 113 -22.79 5.54 -7.99
C TRP A 113 -24.10 5.31 -7.26
N LYS A 114 -25.21 5.25 -7.99
CA LYS A 114 -26.53 4.97 -7.42
C LYS A 114 -26.59 3.58 -6.78
N ALA A 115 -25.94 2.57 -7.38
CA ALA A 115 -25.83 1.23 -6.80
C ALA A 115 -25.00 1.23 -5.51
N ALA A 116 -23.85 1.90 -5.50
CA ALA A 116 -22.96 1.99 -4.35
C ALA A 116 -23.62 2.68 -3.16
N ARG A 117 -24.34 3.79 -3.38
CA ARG A 117 -25.07 4.51 -2.32
C ARG A 117 -26.14 3.67 -1.61
N GLU A 118 -26.67 2.66 -2.29
CA GLU A 118 -27.74 1.80 -1.77
C GLU A 118 -27.20 0.53 -1.12
N HIS A 119 -26.20 -0.10 -1.73
CA HIS A 119 -25.72 -1.42 -1.32
C HIS A 119 -24.35 -1.43 -0.63
N ILE A 120 -23.53 -0.41 -0.84
CA ILE A 120 -22.13 -0.36 -0.35
C ILE A 120 -22.01 0.64 0.79
N PHE A 121 -22.56 1.84 0.62
CA PHE A 121 -22.50 2.91 1.61
C PHE A 121 -23.81 3.14 2.41
N PRO A 122 -24.58 2.13 2.87
CA PRO A 122 -25.71 2.41 3.76
C PRO A 122 -25.22 3.01 5.08
N SER A 123 -25.85 4.10 5.53
CA SER A 123 -25.53 4.74 6.81
C SER A 123 -25.69 3.77 8.01
N SER A 124 -26.54 2.75 7.90
CA SER A 124 -26.74 1.71 8.91
C SER A 124 -25.73 0.57 8.86
N SER A 125 -24.98 0.42 7.77
CA SER A 125 -24.14 -0.76 7.50
C SER A 125 -22.68 -0.42 7.19
N ALA A 126 -22.22 0.79 7.54
CA ALA A 126 -20.82 1.19 7.41
C ALA A 126 -19.85 0.17 8.03
N ILE A 127 -20.16 -0.31 9.24
CA ILE A 127 -19.38 -1.34 9.95
C ILE A 127 -19.37 -2.65 9.14
N SER A 128 -20.51 -3.05 8.57
CA SER A 128 -20.62 -4.27 7.76
C SER A 128 -19.84 -4.17 6.44
N LEU A 129 -19.76 -2.99 5.83
CA LEU A 129 -18.89 -2.79 4.66
C LEU A 129 -17.42 -2.99 5.04
N LEU A 130 -16.96 -2.36 6.12
CA LEU A 130 -15.57 -2.49 6.56
C LEU A 130 -15.22 -3.94 6.87
N GLN A 131 -16.11 -4.68 7.53
CA GLN A 131 -15.94 -6.12 7.77
C GLN A 131 -15.81 -6.91 6.46
N ARG A 132 -16.66 -6.61 5.46
CA ARG A 132 -16.59 -7.27 4.15
C ARG A 132 -15.29 -6.97 3.40
N LEU A 133 -14.70 -5.78 3.60
CA LEU A 133 -13.41 -5.42 3.01
C LEU A 133 -12.24 -6.09 3.74
N VAL A 134 -12.29 -6.18 5.07
CA VAL A 134 -11.26 -6.84 5.88
C VAL A 134 -11.23 -8.35 5.63
N PHE A 135 -12.40 -8.98 5.49
CA PHE A 135 -12.53 -10.42 5.20
C PHE A 135 -12.70 -10.73 3.71
N PHE A 136 -12.33 -9.80 2.83
CA PHE A 136 -12.43 -10.00 1.39
C PHE A 136 -11.42 -11.08 0.92
N ASP A 137 -11.93 -12.13 0.29
CA ASP A 137 -11.12 -13.21 -0.27
C ASP A 137 -10.54 -12.77 -1.63
N LYS A 138 -9.30 -12.28 -1.61
CA LYS A 138 -8.59 -11.79 -2.80
C LYS A 138 -8.25 -12.90 -3.80
N ASP A 139 -8.20 -14.16 -3.37
CA ASP A 139 -7.77 -15.28 -4.21
C ASP A 139 -8.94 -15.87 -5.00
N ARG A 140 -10.18 -15.51 -4.64
CA ARG A 140 -11.42 -15.95 -5.31
C ARG A 140 -12.05 -14.91 -6.23
N VAL A 141 -11.31 -13.87 -6.63
CA VAL A 141 -11.83 -12.83 -7.52
C VAL A 141 -11.84 -13.32 -8.97
N PRO A 142 -12.98 -13.28 -9.69
CA PRO A 142 -13.02 -13.69 -11.09
C PRO A 142 -12.11 -12.84 -11.98
N GLU A 143 -11.42 -13.47 -12.93
CA GLU A 143 -10.53 -12.81 -13.90
C GLU A 143 -11.19 -11.63 -14.62
N ARG A 144 -12.48 -11.78 -14.99
CA ARG A 144 -13.26 -10.71 -15.61
C ARG A 144 -13.37 -9.48 -14.71
N THR A 145 -13.55 -9.68 -13.41
CA THR A 145 -13.61 -8.60 -12.42
C THR A 145 -12.25 -7.92 -12.31
N MET A 146 -11.15 -8.69 -12.22
CA MET A 146 -9.80 -8.12 -12.16
C MET A 146 -9.48 -7.28 -13.39
N ARG A 147 -9.79 -7.78 -14.59
CA ARG A 147 -9.61 -7.01 -15.84
C ARG A 147 -10.42 -5.72 -15.84
N SER A 148 -11.64 -5.76 -15.31
CA SER A 148 -12.51 -4.58 -15.22
C SER A 148 -11.98 -3.57 -14.21
N LEU A 149 -11.38 -4.03 -13.10
CA LEU A 149 -10.75 -3.18 -12.08
C LEU A 149 -9.45 -2.53 -12.60
N ALA A 150 -8.62 -3.29 -13.32
CA ALA A 150 -7.39 -2.78 -13.92
C ALA A 150 -7.62 -1.67 -14.95
N ALA A 151 -8.82 -1.62 -15.56
CA ALA A 151 -9.21 -0.59 -16.51
C ALA A 151 -9.75 0.70 -15.85
N LEU A 152 -9.86 0.76 -14.51
CA LEU A 152 -10.37 1.94 -13.78
C LEU A 152 -9.27 2.94 -13.39
N VAL A 153 -8.01 2.54 -13.51
CA VAL A 153 -6.81 3.28 -13.10
C VAL A 153 -5.94 3.52 -14.32
#